data_AF-A0A844YTV8-F1
#
_entry.id   AF-A0A844YTV8-F1
#
_cell.length_a   1.000
_cell.length_b   1.000
_cell.length_c   1.000
_cell.angle_alpha   90.00
_cell.angle_beta   90.00
_cell.angle_gamma   90.00
#
_symmetry.space_group_name_H-M   'P 1'
#
loop_
_entity.id
_entity.type
_entity.pdbx_description
1 polymer ?
#
loop_
_entity_poly.entity_id
_entity_poly.type
_entity_poly.pdbx_seq_one_letter_code
_entity_poly.pdbx_strand_id
1 'polypeptide(L)' 'MEDDLPRPRSDAASLLGKEVLDSYSQAELLERIALLEAEIARVKAHHARAADHRKLAESLFSKRPPTGQGD' A
#
# COMPACT_ATOMS: atom_id res chain seq x y z
N MET A 1 -17.27 -17.11 -16.84
CA MET A 1 -15.89 -16.59 -16.75
C MET A 1 -15.86 -15.55 -15.63
N GLU A 2 -16.01 -15.99 -14.39
CA GLU A 2 -16.10 -15.11 -13.20
C GLU A 2 -15.00 -15.44 -12.17
N ASP A 3 -14.05 -16.29 -12.56
CA ASP A 3 -13.03 -16.88 -11.69
C ASP A 3 -11.74 -16.03 -11.58
N ASP A 4 -11.76 -14.80 -12.12
CA ASP A 4 -10.59 -13.90 -12.18
C ASP A 4 -10.79 -12.60 -11.37
N LEU A 5 -11.79 -12.56 -10.49
CA LEU A 5 -11.87 -11.50 -9.49
C LEU A 5 -10.81 -11.77 -8.42
N PRO A 6 -9.93 -10.79 -8.08
CA PRO A 6 -8.98 -10.96 -7.00
C PRO A 6 -9.74 -11.35 -5.75
N ARG A 7 -9.54 -12.59 -5.27
CA ARG A 7 -10.14 -13.01 -3.99
C ARG A 7 -9.77 -11.95 -2.95
N PRO A 8 -10.72 -11.44 -2.14
CA PRO A 8 -10.39 -10.55 -1.06
C PRO A 8 -9.44 -11.34 -0.16
N ARG A 9 -8.14 -11.07 -0.29
CA ARG A 9 -7.17 -11.56 0.68
C ARG A 9 -7.64 -10.94 1.97
N SER A 10 -8.06 -11.77 2.93
CA SER A 10 -8.01 -11.35 4.32
C SER A 10 -6.59 -10.88 4.53
N ASP A 11 -6.36 -9.57 4.45
CA ASP A 11 -5.02 -9.04 4.56
C ASP A 11 -4.59 -9.16 6.03
N ALA A 12 -3.29 -9.27 6.26
CA ALA A 12 -2.77 -9.42 7.61
C ALA A 12 -3.26 -8.29 8.53
N ALA A 13 -3.48 -7.08 7.97
CA ALA A 13 -4.03 -5.93 8.67
C ALA A 13 -5.45 -6.18 9.23
N SER A 14 -6.34 -6.79 8.44
CA SER A 14 -7.70 -7.14 8.87
C SER A 14 -7.71 -8.18 10.01
N LEU A 15 -6.65 -8.98 10.16
CA LEU A 15 -6.52 -9.93 11.26
C LEU A 15 -6.03 -9.27 12.56
N LEU A 16 -5.23 -8.20 12.48
CA LEU A 16 -4.73 -7.48 13.66
C LEU A 16 -5.86 -6.93 14.54
N GLY A 17 -6.93 -6.41 13.93
CA GLY A 17 -8.07 -5.87 14.66
C GLY A 17 -8.98 -6.91 15.32
N LYS A 18 -8.76 -8.20 15.04
CA LYS A 18 -9.50 -9.32 15.64
C LYS A 18 -8.72 -9.99 16.77
N GLU A 19 -7.49 -9.58 17.01
CA GLU A 19 -6.65 -10.14 18.06
C GLU A 19 -7.14 -9.67 19.44
N VAL A 20 -7.30 -10.61 20.38
CA VAL A 20 -7.66 -10.31 21.76
C VAL A 20 -6.41 -9.85 22.51
N LEU A 21 -6.44 -8.62 23.01
CA LEU A 21 -5.30 -8.00 23.69
C LEU A 21 -5.33 -8.17 25.21
N ASP A 22 -6.42 -8.67 25.78
CA ASP A 22 -6.64 -8.72 27.23
C ASP A 22 -5.64 -9.61 27.98
N SER A 23 -4.96 -10.54 27.28
CA SER A 23 -3.93 -11.40 27.85
C SER A 23 -2.52 -10.78 27.84
N TYR A 24 -2.34 -9.62 27.21
CA TYR A 24 -1.03 -8.99 27.04
C TYR A 24 -0.70 -8.11 28.24
N SER A 25 0.54 -8.18 28.71
CA SER A 25 1.11 -7.20 29.62
C SER A 25 1.31 -5.84 28.94
N GLN A 26 1.49 -4.78 29.74
CA GLN A 26 1.79 -3.44 29.22
C GLN A 26 3.06 -3.42 28.37
N ALA A 27 4.08 -4.20 28.74
CA ALA A 27 5.33 -4.29 27.98
C ALA A 27 5.11 -4.93 26.60
N GLU A 28 4.33 -6.01 26.54
CA GLU A 28 3.99 -6.69 25.29
C GLU A 28 3.14 -5.79 24.37
N LEU A 29 2.23 -5.00 24.95
CA LEU A 29 1.46 -4.01 24.18
C LEU A 29 2.36 -2.91 23.58
N LEU A 30 3.34 -2.42 24.34
CA LEU A 30 4.30 -1.43 23.84
C LEU A 30 5.19 -1.99 22.73
N GLU A 31 5.69 -3.22 22.89
CA GLU A 31 6.46 -3.90 21.85
C GLU A 31 5.64 -4.08 20.58
N ARG A 32 4.38 -4.49 20.73
CA ARG A 32 3.45 -4.63 19.60
C ARG A 32 3.22 -3.29 18.89
N ILE A 33 3.02 -2.20 19.63
CA ILE A 33 2.86 -0.86 19.04
C ILE A 33 4.10 -0.48 18.23
N ALA A 34 5.30 -0.66 18.79
CA ALA A 34 6.55 -0.32 18.11
C ALA A 34 6.71 -1.07 16.77
N LEU A 35 6.36 -2.35 16.72
CA LEU A 35 6.38 -3.14 15.50
C LEU A 35 5.37 -2.63 14.45
N LEU A 36 4.16 -2.29 14.87
CA LEU A 36 3.12 -1.78 13.97
C LEU A 36 3.47 -0.40 13.41
N GLU A 37 4.08 0.48 14.20
CA GLU A 37 4.54 1.79 13.75
C GLU A 37 5.67 1.66 12.71
N ALA A 38 6.62 0.74 12.93
CA ALA A 38 7.67 0.44 11.96
C ALA A 38 7.09 -0.11 10.65
N GLU A 39 6.07 -0.97 10.73
CA GLU A 39 5.35 -1.47 9.55
C GLU A 39 4.64 -0.35 8.79
N ILE A 40 3.93 0.54 9.49
CA ILE A 40 3.28 1.70 8.89
C ILE A 40 4.30 2.58 8.17
N ALA A 41 5.45 2.85 8.78
CA ALA A 41 6.52 3.61 8.16
C ALA A 41 7.03 2.93 6.88
N ARG A 42 7.23 1.60 6.90
CA ARG A 42 7.65 0.82 5.74
C ARG A 42 6.63 0.90 4.59
N VAL A 43 5.33 0.75 4.89
CA VAL A 43 4.25 0.84 3.90
C VAL A 43 4.17 2.24 3.30
N LYS A 44 4.24 3.29 4.12
CA LYS A 44 4.26 4.69 3.65
C LYS A 44 5.44 4.95 2.71
N ALA A 45 6.64 4.47 3.07
CA ALA A 45 7.83 4.61 2.23
C ALA A 45 7.73 3.86 0.90
N HIS A 46 7.05 2.71 0.86
CA HIS A 46 6.80 1.99 -0.39
C HIS A 46 5.77 2.72 -1.26
N HIS A 47 4.67 3.19 -0.67
CA HIS A 47 3.64 3.96 -1.37
C HIS A 47 4.22 5.23 -2.00
N ALA A 48 5.03 6.00 -1.26
CA ALA A 48 5.67 7.21 -1.78
C ALA A 48 6.53 6.93 -3.02
N ARG A 49 7.36 5.88 -2.97
CA ARG A 49 8.18 5.44 -4.12
C ARG A 49 7.33 5.06 -5.33
N ALA A 50 6.23 4.33 -5.13
CA ALA A 50 5.31 3.98 -6.21
C ALA A 50 4.62 5.20 -6.82
N ALA A 51 4.28 6.21 -6.00
CA ALA A 51 3.70 7.47 -6.47
C ALA A 51 4.71 8.31 -7.30
N ASP A 52 5.98 8.32 -6.93
CA ASP A 52 7.03 9.02 -7.68
C ASP A 52 7.27 8.39 -9.05
N HIS A 53 7.20 7.05 -9.16
CA HIS A 53 7.22 6.36 -10.45
C HIS A 53 6.03 6.77 -11.34
N ARG A 54 4.84 6.94 -10.77
CA ARG A 54 3.66 7.41 -11.52
C ARG A 54 3.86 8.82 -12.06
N LYS A 55 4.36 9.75 -11.24
CA LYS A 55 4.62 11.14 -11.64
C LYS A 55 5.70 11.24 -12.72
N LEU A 56 6.76 10.42 -12.63
CA LEU A 56 7.79 10.32 -13.66
C LEU A 56 7.21 9.81 -14.99
N ALA A 57 6.37 8.78 -14.95
CA ALA A 57 5.69 8.27 -16.14
C ALA A 57 4.77 9.33 -16.77
N GLU A 58 3.94 10.02 -15.97
CA GLU A 58 3.08 11.09 -16.46
C GLU A 58 3.87 12.21 -17.15
N SER A 59 5.05 12.59 -16.63
CA SER A 59 5.93 13.59 -17.26
C SER A 59 6.53 13.13 -18.59
N LEU A 60 6.80 11.83 -18.74
CA LEU A 60 7.33 11.24 -19.97
C LEU A 60 6.26 11.10 -21.07
N PHE A 61 5.01 10.82 -20.70
CA PHE A 61 3.94 10.57 -21.67
C PHE A 61 3.06 11.79 -21.98
N SER A 62 3.03 12.82 -21.12
CA SER A 62 2.27 14.06 -21.37
C SER A 62 2.89 14.99 -22.43
N LYS A 63 4.13 14.71 -22.88
CA LYS A 63 4.84 15.51 -23.89
C LYS A 63 4.73 14.98 -25.32
N ARG A 64 3.95 13.92 -25.58
CA ARG A 64 3.73 13.48 -26.97
C ARG A 64 2.57 14.28 -27.55
N PRO A 65 2.80 15.30 -28.40
CA PRO A 65 1.69 15.88 -29.15
C PRO A 65 1.12 14.79 -30.07
N PRO A 66 -0.19 14.80 -30.38
CA PRO A 66 -0.73 13.92 -31.40
C PRO A 66 -0.08 14.27 -32.74
N THR A 67 0.96 13.53 -33.11
CA THR A 67 1.45 13.49 -34.49
C THR A 67 0.41 12.75 -35.31
N GLY A 68 -0.49 13.51 -35.94
CA GLY A 68 -1.56 12.95 -36.76
C GLY A 68 -2.61 13.98 -37.20
N GLN A 69 -2.19 15.15 -37.66
CA GLN A 69 -3.01 15.99 -38.53
C GLN A 69 -2.08 16.50 -39.63
N GLY A 70 -1.99 15.73 -40.71
CA GLY A 70 -1.34 16.12 -41.95
C GLY A 70 -2.36 15.91 -43.06
N ASP A 71 -2.78 17.03 -43.63
CA ASP A 71 -3.38 17.31 -44.96
C ASP A 71 -4.57 16.46 -45.46
#